data_AF-A0AAU6RAQ9-F1
#
_entry.id   AF-A0AAU6RAQ9-F1
#
_cell.length_a   1.000
_cell.length_b   1.000
_cell.length_c   1.000
_cell.angle_alpha   90.00
_cell.angle_beta   90.00
_cell.angle_gamma   90.00
#
_symmetry.space_group_name_H-M   'P 1'
#
loop_
_entity.id
_entity.type
_entity.pdbx_description
1 polymer ?
#
loop_
_entity_poly.entity_id
_entity_poly.type
_entity_poly.pdbx_seq_one_letter_code
_entity_poly.pdbx_strand_id
1 'polypeptide(L)'
;MKTIKRKFKENAYSEVTIQLFNEVLYRKLEDRKKTKLEREACIKELKELDVKEDYCKRTGDYEKVIQLSKDKQDKLKRIEEIDNLLNHDDLKVSDDEHKQFNAAYNEEVNTINSDYKQQKKVVDEAIKNLTEAYKQLAVLKVEAGRRLSRKEYVDSNINGDSVTTIFRGVLPPSAVYQKDDTTEEAIARKVYQQLDNANGQAFKEVKTNRGEVK
;
A
#
# COMPACT_ATOMS: atom_id res chain seq x y z
N MET A 1 -23.48 13.37 -23.07
CA MET A 1 -22.46 12.77 -22.20
C MET A 1 -22.71 11.27 -22.13
N LYS A 2 -21.85 10.46 -22.73
CA LYS A 2 -21.93 8.99 -22.62
C LYS A 2 -21.44 8.60 -21.23
N THR A 3 -22.33 8.09 -20.40
CA THR A 3 -22.03 7.54 -19.09
C THR A 3 -21.04 6.38 -19.26
N ILE A 4 -19.78 6.57 -18.89
CA ILE A 4 -18.81 5.49 -18.78
C ILE A 4 -19.18 4.69 -17.53
N LYS A 5 -20.23 3.86 -17.64
CA LYS A 5 -20.42 2.70 -16.78
C LYS A 5 -19.53 1.59 -17.32
N ARG A 6 -18.21 1.79 -17.31
CA ARG A 6 -17.28 0.65 -17.42
C ARG A 6 -17.27 0.03 -16.04
N LYS A 7 -18.07 -1.02 -15.89
CA LYS A 7 -18.04 -1.88 -14.72
C LYS A 7 -16.58 -2.27 -14.49
N PHE A 8 -16.06 -2.09 -13.28
CA PHE A 8 -14.83 -2.76 -12.80
C PHE A 8 -14.97 -4.31 -12.77
N LYS A 9 -15.99 -4.88 -13.45
CA LYS A 9 -16.46 -6.27 -13.28
C LYS A 9 -15.74 -7.32 -14.12
N GLU A 10 -14.75 -6.99 -14.96
CA GLU A 10 -14.21 -7.99 -15.91
C GLU A 10 -12.71 -8.30 -15.79
N ASN A 11 -11.95 -7.59 -14.96
CA ASN A 11 -10.52 -7.89 -14.77
C ASN A 11 -10.27 -8.34 -13.33
N ALA A 12 -10.76 -9.52 -12.95
CA ALA A 12 -10.08 -10.23 -11.87
C ALA A 12 -8.68 -10.56 -12.42
N TYR A 13 -7.64 -9.92 -11.89
CA TYR A 13 -6.27 -10.30 -12.21
C TYR A 13 -6.10 -11.79 -11.91
N SER A 14 -5.29 -12.48 -12.71
CA SER A 14 -4.88 -13.84 -12.38
C SER A 14 -4.37 -13.90 -10.94
N GLU A 15 -4.75 -14.94 -10.21
CA GLU A 15 -4.33 -15.18 -8.83
C GLU A 15 -3.42 -16.41 -8.73
N VAL A 16 -2.82 -16.82 -9.85
CA VAL A 16 -1.94 -17.99 -9.94
C VAL A 16 -0.76 -17.83 -8.98
N THR A 17 -0.17 -16.63 -8.89
CA THR A 17 0.91 -16.38 -7.92
C THR A 17 0.44 -16.59 -6.48
N ILE A 18 -0.77 -16.12 -6.14
CA ILE A 18 -1.34 -16.26 -4.79
C ILE A 18 -1.70 -17.72 -4.50
N GLN A 19 -2.27 -18.44 -5.47
CA GLN A 19 -2.58 -19.86 -5.37
C GLN A 19 -1.32 -20.70 -5.17
N LEU A 20 -0.30 -20.51 -6.03
CA LEU A 20 0.99 -21.19 -5.89
C LEU A 20 1.63 -20.90 -4.52
N PHE A 21 1.55 -19.66 -4.05
CA PHE A 21 2.02 -19.34 -2.71
C PHE A 21 1.26 -20.11 -1.64
N ASN A 22 -0.07 -19.99 -1.60
CA ASN A 22 -0.89 -20.56 -0.53
C ASN A 22 -0.87 -22.08 -0.50
N GLU A 23 -0.98 -22.72 -1.68
CA GLU A 23 -1.18 -24.16 -1.79
C GLU A 23 0.14 -24.95 -1.84
N VAL A 24 1.20 -24.36 -2.42
CA VAL A 24 2.46 -25.09 -2.70
C VAL A 24 3.60 -24.60 -1.81
N LEU A 25 3.79 -23.28 -1.66
CA LEU A 25 5.02 -22.74 -1.06
C LEU A 25 4.91 -22.42 0.42
N TYR A 26 3.78 -21.85 0.86
CA TYR A 26 3.65 -21.20 2.16
C TYR A 26 3.97 -22.16 3.30
N ARG A 27 3.32 -23.31 3.32
CA ARG A 27 3.52 -24.33 4.35
C ARG A 27 4.96 -24.84 4.36
N LYS A 28 5.52 -25.17 3.19
CA LYS A 28 6.92 -25.64 3.07
C LYS A 28 7.89 -24.63 3.65
N LEU A 29 7.71 -23.34 3.33
CA LEU A 29 8.59 -22.26 3.77
C LEU A 29 8.48 -22.00 5.27
N GLU A 30 7.26 -21.98 5.83
CA GLU A 30 7.05 -21.81 7.28
C GLU A 30 7.60 -23.00 8.06
N ASP A 31 7.34 -24.23 7.62
CA ASP A 31 7.87 -25.44 8.25
C ASP A 31 9.42 -25.45 8.16
N ARG A 32 10.01 -25.12 7.00
CA ARG A 32 11.47 -24.99 6.85
C ARG A 32 12.05 -23.96 7.81
N LYS A 33 11.41 -22.81 7.96
CA LYS A 33 11.84 -21.74 8.87
C LYS A 33 11.81 -22.22 10.32
N LYS A 34 10.73 -22.88 10.75
CA LYS A 34 10.62 -23.47 12.08
C LYS A 34 11.70 -24.52 12.32
N THR A 35 11.92 -25.42 11.36
CA THR A 35 12.96 -26.45 11.45
C THR A 35 14.38 -25.86 11.55
N LYS A 36 14.67 -24.76 10.83
CA LYS A 36 15.94 -24.03 10.99
C LYS A 36 16.11 -23.44 12.38
N LEU A 37 15.05 -22.88 12.97
CA LEU A 37 15.09 -22.35 14.34
C LEU A 37 15.33 -23.47 15.36
N GLU A 38 14.73 -24.64 15.18
CA GLU A 38 15.00 -25.82 16.01
C GLU A 38 16.47 -26.26 15.92
N ARG A 39 17.05 -26.21 14.70
CA ARG A 39 18.48 -26.47 14.49
C ARG A 39 19.36 -25.52 15.27
N GLU A 40 19.07 -24.22 15.17
CA GLU A 40 19.82 -23.16 15.85
C GLU A 40 19.74 -23.32 17.37
N ALA A 41 18.57 -23.67 17.91
CA ALA A 41 18.40 -23.99 19.32
C ALA A 41 19.29 -25.18 19.75
N CYS A 42 19.31 -26.27 18.97
CA CYS A 42 20.17 -27.43 19.26
C CYS A 42 21.67 -27.05 19.27
N ILE A 43 22.11 -26.21 18.32
CA ILE A 43 23.50 -25.72 18.26
C ILE A 43 23.83 -24.86 19.49
N LYS A 44 22.89 -24.03 19.93
CA LYS A 44 23.08 -23.20 21.12
C LYS A 44 23.23 -24.08 22.37
N GLU A 45 22.37 -25.07 22.53
CA GLU A 45 22.44 -26.02 23.65
C GLU A 45 23.74 -26.84 23.64
N LEU A 46 24.23 -27.25 22.46
CA LEU A 46 25.54 -27.90 22.35
C LEU A 46 26.67 -27.03 22.91
N LYS A 47 26.70 -25.75 22.55
CA LYS A 47 27.70 -24.80 23.07
C LYS A 47 27.60 -24.66 24.59
N GLU A 48 26.39 -24.66 25.15
CA GLU A 48 26.19 -24.61 26.60
C GLU A 48 26.65 -25.91 27.28
N LEU A 49 26.43 -27.07 26.66
CA LEU A 49 26.94 -28.36 27.13
C LEU A 49 28.48 -28.40 27.05
N ASP A 50 29.10 -27.81 26.03
CA ASP A 50 30.55 -27.67 25.92
C ASP A 50 31.16 -26.94 27.11
N VAL A 51 30.61 -25.76 27.43
CA VAL A 51 31.08 -24.96 28.56
C VAL A 51 30.91 -25.71 29.89
N LYS A 52 29.77 -26.39 30.09
CA LYS A 52 29.50 -27.17 31.30
C LYS A 52 30.44 -28.37 31.44
N GLU A 53 30.70 -29.08 30.34
CA GLU A 53 31.59 -30.25 30.37
C GLU A 53 33.02 -29.82 30.70
N ASP A 54 33.50 -28.72 30.10
CA ASP A 54 34.83 -28.17 30.39
C ASP A 54 34.98 -27.77 31.85
N TYR A 55 33.94 -27.19 32.46
CA TYR A 55 33.92 -26.91 33.89
C TYR A 55 34.03 -28.19 34.72
N CYS A 56 33.19 -29.20 34.44
CA CYS A 56 33.21 -30.48 35.17
C CYS A 56 34.55 -31.23 35.02
N LYS A 57 35.19 -31.17 33.84
CA LYS A 57 36.55 -31.70 33.61
C LYS A 57 37.57 -31.03 34.52
N ARG A 58 37.52 -29.70 34.66
CA ARG A 58 38.43 -28.95 35.54
C ARG A 58 38.21 -29.23 37.02
N THR A 59 36.97 -29.50 37.43
CA THR A 59 36.64 -29.83 38.83
C THR A 59 36.78 -31.32 39.16
N GLY A 60 37.13 -32.16 38.19
CA GLY A 60 37.33 -33.61 38.38
C GLY A 60 36.05 -34.43 38.50
N ASP A 61 34.88 -33.87 38.12
CA ASP A 61 33.60 -34.57 38.15
C ASP A 61 33.38 -35.37 36.85
N TYR A 62 34.11 -36.47 36.72
CA TYR A 62 34.12 -37.28 35.50
C TYR A 62 32.80 -38.04 35.26
N GLU A 63 32.01 -38.30 36.30
CA GLU A 63 30.67 -38.88 36.13
C GLU A 63 29.76 -37.89 35.38
N LYS A 64 29.79 -36.62 35.78
CA LYS A 64 29.03 -35.58 35.07
C LYS A 64 29.55 -35.34 33.66
N VAL A 65 30.86 -35.44 33.43
CA VAL A 65 31.46 -35.37 32.09
C VAL A 65 30.90 -36.44 31.17
N ILE A 66 30.82 -37.69 31.62
CA ILE A 66 30.26 -38.79 30.82
C ILE A 66 28.79 -38.52 30.47
N GLN A 67 28.00 -38.01 31.43
CA GLN A 67 26.60 -37.68 31.17
C GLN A 67 26.46 -36.54 30.15
N LEU A 68 27.21 -35.46 30.30
CA LEU A 68 27.18 -34.32 29.36
C LEU A 68 27.66 -34.73 27.96
N SER A 69 28.64 -35.63 27.86
CA SER A 69 29.09 -36.21 26.60
C SER A 69 27.97 -36.99 25.88
N LYS A 70 27.14 -37.75 26.62
CA LYS A 70 25.96 -38.42 26.05
C LYS A 70 24.93 -37.42 25.54
N ASP A 71 24.60 -36.42 26.36
CA ASP A 71 23.64 -35.37 25.99
C ASP A 71 24.09 -34.63 24.71
N LYS A 72 25.40 -34.39 24.54
CA LYS A 72 25.97 -33.82 23.30
C LYS A 72 25.78 -34.75 22.10
N GLN A 73 26.02 -36.05 22.24
CA GLN A 73 25.80 -37.00 21.15
C GLN A 73 24.33 -37.01 20.71
N ASP A 74 23.40 -36.95 21.64
CA ASP A 74 21.97 -36.90 21.32
C ASP A 74 21.60 -35.60 20.59
N LYS A 75 22.20 -34.47 20.98
CA LYS A 75 22.03 -33.19 20.25
C LYS A 75 22.63 -33.21 18.86
N LEU A 76 23.81 -33.82 18.68
CA LEU A 76 24.43 -33.97 17.35
C LEU A 76 23.56 -34.83 16.43
N LYS A 77 23.05 -35.97 16.91
CA LYS A 77 22.10 -36.80 16.15
C LYS A 77 20.85 -36.01 15.79
N ARG A 78 20.30 -35.22 16.72
CA ARG A 78 19.13 -34.39 16.43
C ARG A 78 19.41 -33.34 15.36
N ILE A 79 20.61 -32.76 15.33
CA ILE A 79 21.02 -31.84 14.26
C ILE A 79 21.10 -32.56 12.92
N GLU A 80 21.65 -33.77 12.87
CA GLU A 80 21.70 -34.58 11.65
C GLU A 80 20.29 -34.91 11.12
N GLU A 81 19.36 -35.29 12.01
CA GLU A 81 17.96 -35.49 11.65
C GLU A 81 17.33 -34.22 11.07
N ILE A 82 17.57 -33.07 11.71
CA ILE A 82 17.07 -31.78 11.24
C ILE A 82 17.68 -31.41 9.89
N ASP A 83 18.97 -31.64 9.68
CA ASP A 83 19.65 -31.39 8.41
C ASP A 83 19.10 -32.28 7.30
N ASN A 84 18.76 -33.53 7.59
CA ASN A 84 18.09 -34.42 6.65
C ASN A 84 16.67 -33.90 6.30
N LEU A 85 15.89 -33.46 7.29
CA LEU A 85 14.57 -32.87 7.07
C LEU A 85 14.65 -31.60 6.20
N LEU A 86 15.63 -30.73 6.44
CA LEU A 86 15.84 -29.50 5.66
C LEU A 86 16.24 -29.78 4.20
N ASN A 87 16.76 -30.97 3.91
CA ASN A 87 17.09 -31.41 2.55
C ASN A 87 15.97 -32.22 1.89
N HIS A 88 14.92 -32.58 2.65
CA HIS A 88 13.76 -33.30 2.14
C HIS A 88 12.86 -32.41 1.26
N ASP A 89 12.22 -33.00 0.26
CA ASP A 89 11.38 -32.29 -0.73
C ASP A 89 10.15 -31.61 -0.11
N ASP A 90 9.72 -32.08 1.07
CA ASP A 90 8.61 -31.47 1.83
C ASP A 90 8.96 -30.07 2.36
N LEU A 91 10.24 -29.80 2.64
CA LEU A 91 10.70 -28.49 3.17
C LEU A 91 11.53 -27.72 2.16
N LYS A 92 11.89 -28.33 1.04
CA LYS A 92 12.68 -27.72 -0.01
C LYS A 92 11.75 -27.22 -1.12
N VAL A 93 11.90 -25.95 -1.46
CA VAL A 93 11.29 -25.40 -2.67
C VAL A 93 12.12 -25.88 -3.85
N SER A 94 11.47 -26.53 -4.81
CA SER A 94 12.15 -26.99 -6.02
C SER A 94 12.44 -25.82 -6.96
N ASP A 95 13.42 -26.00 -7.84
CA ASP A 95 13.74 -24.98 -8.85
C ASP A 95 12.55 -24.70 -9.77
N ASP A 96 11.73 -25.73 -10.05
CA ASP A 96 10.54 -25.60 -10.89
C ASP A 96 9.42 -24.85 -10.19
N GLU A 97 9.15 -25.14 -8.90
CA GLU A 97 8.21 -24.38 -8.08
C GLU A 97 8.60 -22.90 -8.02
N HIS A 98 9.89 -22.62 -7.83
CA HIS A 98 10.42 -21.26 -7.81
C HIS A 98 10.31 -20.56 -9.17
N LYS A 99 10.60 -21.26 -10.27
CA LYS A 99 10.44 -20.71 -11.63
C LYS A 99 8.98 -20.44 -11.97
N GLN A 100 8.08 -21.36 -11.66
CA GLN A 100 6.64 -21.20 -11.90
C GLN A 100 6.08 -20.01 -11.15
N PHE A 101 6.42 -19.88 -9.85
CA PHE A 101 6.01 -18.75 -9.04
C PHE A 101 6.52 -17.42 -9.62
N ASN A 102 7.80 -17.32 -9.98
CA ASN A 102 8.36 -16.09 -10.52
C ASN A 102 7.82 -15.76 -11.91
N ALA A 103 7.58 -16.75 -12.76
CA ALA A 103 6.98 -16.53 -14.07
C ALA A 103 5.57 -15.94 -13.92
N ALA A 104 4.72 -16.56 -13.10
CA ALA A 104 3.37 -16.07 -12.80
C ALA A 104 3.42 -14.66 -12.17
N TYR A 105 4.29 -14.44 -11.17
CA TYR A 105 4.44 -13.15 -10.51
C TYR A 105 4.80 -12.05 -11.52
N ASN A 106 5.80 -12.30 -12.37
CA ASN A 106 6.25 -11.31 -13.34
C ASN A 106 5.16 -10.99 -14.35
N GLU A 107 4.42 -11.99 -14.84
CA GLU A 107 3.32 -11.78 -15.79
C GLU A 107 2.18 -10.96 -15.16
N GLU A 108 1.74 -11.35 -13.97
CA GLU A 108 0.65 -10.69 -13.23
C GLU A 108 1.03 -9.25 -12.87
N VAL A 109 2.20 -9.02 -12.29
CA VAL A 109 2.67 -7.70 -11.88
C VAL A 109 2.92 -6.79 -13.08
N ASN A 110 3.44 -7.31 -14.20
CA ASN A 110 3.59 -6.52 -15.41
C ASN A 110 2.24 -6.06 -15.97
N THR A 111 1.25 -6.94 -15.95
CA THR A 111 -0.12 -6.61 -16.38
C THR A 111 -0.75 -5.55 -15.48
N ILE A 112 -0.68 -5.74 -14.15
CA ILE A 112 -1.16 -4.77 -13.16
C ILE A 112 -0.45 -3.42 -13.34
N ASN A 113 0.87 -3.41 -13.51
CA ASN A 113 1.63 -2.19 -13.70
C ASN A 113 1.29 -1.47 -15.01
N SER A 114 1.02 -2.21 -16.07
CA SER A 114 0.60 -1.65 -17.36
C SER A 114 -0.76 -0.96 -17.22
N ASP A 115 -1.75 -1.66 -16.64
CA ASP A 115 -3.08 -1.13 -16.40
C ASP A 115 -3.03 0.09 -15.47
N TYR A 116 -2.26 0.00 -14.38
CA TYR A 116 -2.05 1.12 -13.47
C TYR A 116 -1.47 2.33 -14.17
N LYS A 117 -0.44 2.16 -15.02
CA LYS A 117 0.14 3.25 -15.82
C LYS A 117 -0.88 3.86 -16.76
N GLN A 118 -1.74 3.04 -17.38
CA GLN A 118 -2.80 3.54 -18.26
C GLN A 118 -3.85 4.34 -17.48
N GLN A 119 -4.31 3.84 -16.33
CA GLN A 119 -5.27 4.56 -15.49
C GLN A 119 -4.67 5.84 -14.90
N LYS A 120 -3.39 5.83 -14.53
CA LYS A 120 -2.68 7.03 -14.08
C LYS A 120 -2.70 8.13 -15.16
N LYS A 121 -2.48 7.79 -16.43
CA LYS A 121 -2.59 8.76 -17.53
C LYS A 121 -3.99 9.38 -17.62
N VAL A 122 -5.04 8.58 -17.41
CA VAL A 122 -6.43 9.07 -17.40
C VAL A 122 -6.65 10.04 -16.24
N VAL A 123 -6.11 9.75 -15.06
CA VAL A 123 -6.18 10.65 -13.90
C VAL A 123 -5.42 11.95 -14.18
N ASP A 124 -4.20 11.88 -14.74
CA ASP A 124 -3.39 13.06 -15.07
C ASP A 124 -4.12 13.96 -16.09
N GLU A 125 -4.81 13.37 -17.07
CA GLU A 125 -5.63 14.12 -18.03
C GLU A 125 -6.86 14.76 -17.37
N ALA A 126 -7.53 14.06 -16.46
CA ALA A 126 -8.64 14.61 -15.70
C ALA A 126 -8.22 15.81 -14.82
N ILE A 127 -7.03 15.75 -14.21
CA ILE A 127 -6.46 16.86 -13.43
C ILE A 127 -6.20 18.08 -14.32
N LYS A 128 -5.67 17.88 -15.53
CA LYS A 128 -5.47 18.98 -16.50
C LYS A 128 -6.80 19.62 -16.88
N ASN A 129 -7.81 18.81 -17.17
CA ASN A 129 -9.16 19.30 -17.50
C ASN A 129 -9.79 20.08 -16.34
N LEU A 130 -9.64 19.58 -15.10
CA LEU A 130 -10.09 20.29 -13.90
C LEU A 130 -9.38 21.63 -13.74
N THR A 131 -8.07 21.67 -13.99
CA THR A 131 -7.26 22.89 -13.90
C THR A 131 -7.74 23.95 -14.91
N GLU A 132 -8.01 23.55 -16.15
CA GLU A 132 -8.51 24.48 -17.17
C GLU A 132 -9.91 25.00 -16.84
N ALA A 133 -10.81 24.13 -16.36
CA ALA A 133 -12.13 24.54 -15.90
C ALA A 133 -12.03 25.52 -14.71
N TYR A 134 -11.12 25.28 -13.77
CA TYR A 134 -10.88 26.19 -12.65
C TYR A 134 -10.35 27.55 -13.10
N LYS A 135 -9.45 27.58 -14.08
CA LYS A 135 -8.95 28.83 -14.69
C LYS A 135 -10.08 29.65 -15.31
N GLN A 136 -11.00 29.01 -16.03
CA GLN A 136 -12.18 29.68 -16.58
C GLN A 136 -13.09 30.24 -15.48
N LEU A 137 -13.30 29.48 -14.40
CA LEU A 137 -14.06 29.94 -13.24
C LEU A 137 -13.40 31.16 -12.59
N ALA A 138 -12.08 31.17 -12.45
CA ALA A 138 -11.33 32.31 -11.90
C ALA A 138 -11.46 33.56 -12.79
N VAL A 139 -11.40 33.42 -14.12
CA VAL A 139 -11.64 34.53 -15.06
C VAL A 139 -13.05 35.10 -14.90
N LEU A 140 -14.08 34.24 -14.86
CA LEU A 140 -15.47 34.67 -14.67
C LEU A 140 -15.66 35.42 -13.35
N LYS A 141 -14.98 34.99 -12.28
CA LYS A 141 -15.01 35.67 -10.98
C LYS A 141 -14.46 37.09 -11.06
N VAL A 142 -13.31 37.28 -11.70
CA VAL A 142 -12.71 38.60 -11.90
C VAL A 142 -13.65 39.50 -12.70
N GLU A 143 -14.24 38.95 -13.76
CA GLU A 143 -15.10 39.68 -14.68
C GLU A 143 -16.45 40.07 -14.04
N ALA A 144 -16.97 39.23 -13.15
CA ALA A 144 -18.10 39.57 -12.30
C ALA A 144 -17.75 40.66 -11.27
N GLY A 145 -16.57 40.61 -10.64
CA GLY A 145 -16.10 41.62 -9.69
C GLY A 145 -15.92 43.00 -10.33
N ARG A 146 -15.45 43.01 -11.58
CA ARG A 146 -15.39 44.21 -12.42
C ARG A 146 -16.77 44.82 -12.68
N ARG A 147 -17.79 44.01 -12.97
CA ARG A 147 -19.17 44.49 -13.19
C ARG A 147 -19.79 45.00 -11.90
N LEU A 148 -19.64 44.26 -10.81
CA LEU A 148 -20.16 44.64 -9.49
C LEU A 148 -19.56 45.97 -9.03
N SER A 149 -18.24 46.15 -9.15
CA SER A 149 -17.57 47.41 -8.81
C SER A 149 -18.14 48.62 -9.56
N ARG A 150 -18.44 48.44 -10.85
CA ARG A 150 -19.04 49.49 -11.69
C ARG A 150 -20.47 49.78 -11.27
N LYS A 151 -21.26 48.74 -10.97
CA LYS A 151 -22.62 48.88 -10.46
C LYS A 151 -22.63 49.66 -9.15
N GLU A 152 -21.83 49.26 -8.17
CA GLU A 152 -21.71 49.94 -6.86
C GLU A 152 -21.28 51.41 -7.01
N TYR A 153 -20.36 51.71 -7.93
CA TYR A 153 -19.97 53.08 -8.22
C TYR A 153 -21.13 53.91 -8.80
N VAL A 154 -21.94 53.34 -9.71
CA VAL A 154 -23.12 54.03 -10.25
C VAL A 154 -24.17 54.24 -9.15
N ASP A 155 -24.50 53.19 -8.40
CA ASP A 155 -25.54 53.22 -7.36
C ASP A 155 -25.22 54.26 -6.27
N SER A 156 -23.96 54.34 -5.83
CA SER A 156 -23.50 55.32 -4.83
C SER A 156 -23.54 56.77 -5.31
N ASN A 157 -23.33 57.03 -6.60
CA ASN A 157 -23.42 58.39 -7.16
C ASN A 157 -24.88 58.83 -7.40
N ILE A 158 -25.82 57.89 -7.55
CA ILE A 158 -27.25 58.19 -7.72
C ILE A 158 -27.94 58.41 -6.37
N ASN A 159 -27.61 57.60 -5.35
CA ASN A 159 -28.33 57.60 -4.08
C ASN A 159 -27.89 58.71 -3.10
N GLY A 160 -26.91 59.54 -3.47
CA GLY A 160 -26.53 60.74 -2.69
C GLY A 160 -25.75 60.47 -1.41
N ASP A 161 -25.25 59.26 -1.20
CA ASP A 161 -24.38 58.93 -0.06
C ASP A 161 -23.03 59.61 -0.22
N SER A 162 -22.90 60.79 0.41
CA SER A 162 -21.65 61.53 0.47
C SER A 162 -20.66 60.78 1.38
N VAL A 163 -19.56 60.29 0.80
CA VAL A 163 -18.16 60.46 1.25
C VAL A 163 -17.25 59.55 0.40
N THR A 164 -16.47 60.14 -0.51
CA THR A 164 -15.33 59.56 -1.25
C THR A 164 -15.54 58.17 -1.86
N THR A 165 -16.33 58.08 -2.93
CA THR A 165 -16.42 56.84 -3.72
C THR A 165 -15.28 56.71 -4.72
N ILE A 166 -14.18 56.13 -4.26
CA ILE A 166 -13.06 55.74 -5.13
C ILE A 166 -13.49 54.51 -5.93
N PHE A 167 -13.60 54.66 -7.25
CA PHE A 167 -13.76 53.53 -8.16
C PHE A 167 -12.57 52.58 -7.99
N ARG A 168 -12.83 51.36 -7.50
CA ARG A 168 -11.77 50.39 -7.22
C ARG A 168 -11.23 49.67 -8.48
N GLY A 169 -11.84 49.85 -9.65
CA GLY A 169 -11.41 49.21 -10.90
C GLY A 169 -11.77 47.72 -11.00
N VAL A 170 -11.45 46.98 -9.94
CA VAL A 170 -11.63 45.54 -9.76
C VAL A 170 -11.93 45.28 -8.29
N LEU A 171 -13.09 44.69 -7.98
CA LEU A 171 -13.32 44.08 -6.67
C LEU A 171 -12.63 42.71 -6.59
N PRO A 172 -12.11 42.30 -5.42
CA PRO A 172 -11.51 40.99 -5.27
C PRO A 172 -12.58 39.89 -5.56
N PRO A 173 -12.19 38.73 -6.11
CA PRO A 173 -13.10 37.62 -6.38
C PRO A 173 -13.99 37.20 -5.19
N SER A 174 -13.49 37.41 -3.97
CA SER A 174 -14.20 37.15 -2.70
C SER A 174 -15.38 38.10 -2.43
N ALA A 175 -15.47 39.23 -3.12
CA ALA A 175 -16.58 40.19 -2.97
C ALA A 175 -17.81 39.85 -3.83
N VAL A 176 -17.66 38.96 -4.82
CA VAL A 176 -18.73 38.55 -5.73
C VAL A 176 -19.45 37.30 -5.24
N TYR A 177 -18.67 36.32 -4.82
CA TYR A 177 -19.17 35.04 -4.35
C TYR A 177 -18.97 34.99 -2.85
N GLN A 178 -20.07 35.09 -2.09
CA GLN A 178 -20.03 34.76 -0.66
C GLN A 178 -19.50 33.34 -0.49
N LYS A 179 -18.65 33.14 0.53
CA LYS A 179 -18.23 31.86 1.12
C LYS A 179 -19.29 30.80 0.81
N ASP A 180 -19.10 29.98 -0.19
CA ASP A 180 -18.56 28.63 -0.04
C ASP A 180 -18.54 27.99 -1.44
N ASP A 181 -17.83 26.88 -1.59
CA ASP A 181 -17.83 25.99 -2.75
C ASP A 181 -16.99 26.30 -4.00
N THR A 182 -16.42 27.50 -4.14
CA THR A 182 -15.61 27.83 -5.35
C THR A 182 -14.19 28.32 -5.06
N THR A 183 -13.75 28.33 -3.79
CA THR A 183 -12.35 28.60 -3.44
C THR A 183 -11.46 27.41 -3.82
N GLU A 184 -10.16 27.66 -4.03
CA GLU A 184 -9.18 26.59 -4.32
C GLU A 184 -9.23 25.50 -3.26
N GLU A 185 -9.22 25.90 -1.98
CA GLU A 185 -9.29 24.99 -0.84
C GLU A 185 -10.61 24.21 -0.76
N ALA A 186 -11.74 24.82 -1.13
CA ALA A 186 -13.03 24.12 -1.13
C ALA A 186 -13.10 23.07 -2.25
N ILE A 187 -12.60 23.40 -3.44
CA ILE A 187 -12.53 22.47 -4.57
C ILE A 187 -11.53 21.35 -4.28
N ALA A 188 -10.35 21.68 -3.75
CA ALA A 188 -9.36 20.69 -3.32
C ALA A 188 -9.97 19.72 -2.31
N ARG A 189 -10.63 20.23 -1.25
CA ARG A 189 -11.33 19.39 -0.25
C ARG A 189 -12.37 18.47 -0.89
N LYS A 190 -13.18 18.97 -1.83
CA LYS A 190 -14.15 18.14 -2.57
C LYS A 190 -13.46 17.04 -3.38
N VAL A 191 -12.38 17.36 -4.09
CA VAL A 191 -11.61 16.36 -4.85
C VAL A 191 -11.02 15.30 -3.91
N TYR A 192 -10.39 15.70 -2.81
CA TYR A 192 -9.84 14.77 -1.82
C TYR A 192 -10.91 13.82 -1.27
N GLN A 193 -12.07 14.34 -0.86
CA GLN A 193 -13.18 13.51 -0.36
C GLN A 193 -13.67 12.50 -1.39
N GLN A 194 -13.77 12.90 -2.67
CA GLN A 194 -14.20 12.01 -3.74
C GLN A 194 -13.17 10.90 -3.99
N LEU A 195 -11.88 11.24 -3.99
CA LEU A 195 -10.80 10.26 -4.13
C LEU A 195 -10.72 9.29 -2.96
N ASP A 196 -10.87 9.79 -1.73
CA ASP A 196 -10.87 8.94 -0.53
C ASP A 196 -12.05 7.95 -0.53
N ASN A 197 -13.26 8.44 -0.88
CA ASN A 197 -14.43 7.59 -1.06
C ASN A 197 -14.21 6.54 -2.17
N ALA A 198 -13.63 6.93 -3.31
CA ALA A 198 -13.33 6.01 -4.41
C ALA A 198 -12.32 4.93 -4.00
N ASN A 199 -11.27 5.29 -3.24
CA ASN A 199 -10.31 4.33 -2.69
C ASN A 199 -10.99 3.34 -1.73
N GLY A 200 -11.84 3.85 -0.84
CA GLY A 200 -12.63 3.02 0.07
C GLY A 200 -13.58 2.05 -0.67
N GLN A 201 -14.17 2.49 -1.78
CA GLN A 201 -15.00 1.64 -2.64
C GLN A 201 -14.16 0.58 -3.37
N ALA A 202 -13.04 0.97 -3.97
CA ALA A 202 -12.15 0.05 -4.66
C ALA A 202 -11.66 -1.09 -3.74
N PHE A 203 -11.29 -0.76 -2.49
CA PHE A 203 -10.89 -1.75 -1.50
C PHE A 203 -12.02 -2.75 -1.17
N LYS A 204 -13.25 -2.24 -1.01
CA LYS A 204 -14.43 -3.10 -0.78
C LYS A 204 -14.72 -3.98 -1.99
N GLU A 205 -14.66 -3.43 -3.20
CA GLU A 205 -14.91 -4.18 -4.44
C GLU A 205 -13.90 -5.31 -4.62
N VAL A 206 -12.61 -5.09 -4.35
CA VAL A 206 -11.59 -6.16 -4.38
C VAL A 206 -11.95 -7.28 -3.42
N LYS A 207 -12.30 -6.97 -2.17
CA LYS A 207 -12.68 -7.98 -1.19
C LYS A 207 -13.96 -8.73 -1.57
N THR A 208 -14.98 -8.01 -2.05
CA THR A 208 -16.26 -8.62 -2.45
C THR A 208 -16.11 -9.51 -3.68
N ASN A 209 -15.39 -9.05 -4.72
CA ASN A 209 -15.16 -9.83 -5.94
C ASN A 209 -14.31 -11.08 -5.68
N ARG A 210 -13.53 -11.08 -4.60
CA ARG A 210 -12.72 -12.23 -4.14
C ARG A 210 -13.43 -13.13 -3.13
N GLY A 211 -14.67 -12.82 -2.75
CA GLY A 211 -15.43 -13.61 -1.77
C GLY A 211 -14.92 -13.49 -0.32
N GLU A 212 -14.09 -12.49 -0.02
CA GLU A 212 -13.49 -12.26 1.31
C GLU A 212 -14.41 -11.50 2.28
N VAL A 213 -15.58 -11.06 1.82
CA VAL A 213 -16.64 -10.45 2.64
C VAL A 213 -17.92 -11.26 2.42
N LYS A 214 -18.34 -12.00 3.45
CA LYS A 214 -19.70 -12.55 3.57
C LYS A 214 -20.58 -11.58 4.33
#